data_AF-A0A1Z5L3T4-F1
#
_entry.id   AF-A0A1Z5L3T4-F1
#
_cell.length_a   1.000
_cell.length_b   1.000
_cell.length_c   1.000
_cell.angle_alpha   90.00
_cell.angle_beta   90.00
_cell.angle_gamma   90.00
#
_symmetry.space_group_name_H-M   'P 1'
#
loop_
_entity.id
_entity.type
_entity.pdbx_description
1 polymer ?
#
loop_
_entity_poly.entity_id
_entity_poly.type
_entity_poly.pdbx_seq_one_letter_code
_entity_poly.pdbx_strand_id
1 'polypeptide(L)'
;MNIFFTAQIKNIVIDACVLEKDSGLLQQGCDITGGQYLKVANVAATLQYLLWVFLPDKECRKCLVLPPPVHVDYRAACFCHRNLIEIGYVCSVCLSIFCTFSPICSTCQTAFKFTGPIPPLLKAKKKKQKLGL
;
A
#
# COMPACT_ATOMS: atom_id res chain seq x y z
N MET A 1 -2.82 -8.30 3.04
CA MET A 1 -1.71 -8.58 2.10
C MET A 1 -1.58 -10.05 1.74
N ASN A 2 -1.46 -11.00 2.68
CA ASN A 2 -1.23 -12.43 2.35
C ASN A 2 -2.19 -13.02 1.30
N ILE A 3 -3.48 -12.68 1.37
CA ILE A 3 -4.48 -13.17 0.39
C ILE A 3 -4.16 -12.76 -1.05
N PHE A 4 -3.62 -11.56 -1.27
CA PHE A 4 -3.23 -11.10 -2.61
C PHE A 4 -2.01 -11.85 -3.13
N PHE A 5 -1.02 -12.12 -2.27
CA PHE A 5 0.13 -12.95 -2.64
C PHE A 5 -0.29 -14.40 -2.93
N THR A 6 -1.21 -14.96 -2.16
CA THR A 6 -1.77 -16.28 -2.44
C THR A 6 -2.52 -16.31 -3.77
N ALA A 7 -3.32 -15.28 -4.06
CA ALA A 7 -4.01 -15.15 -5.35
C ALA A 7 -3.02 -15.05 -6.52
N GLN A 8 -1.97 -14.27 -6.38
CA GLN A 8 -0.88 -14.16 -7.36
C GLN A 8 -0.23 -15.52 -7.63
N ILE A 9 0.12 -16.28 -6.58
CA ILE A 9 0.70 -17.63 -6.74
C ILE A 9 -0.26 -18.58 -7.45
N LYS A 10 -1.56 -18.46 -7.16
CA LYS A 10 -2.61 -19.24 -7.82
C LYS A 10 -2.98 -18.72 -9.21
N ASN A 11 -2.33 -17.65 -9.68
CA ASN A 11 -2.64 -16.97 -10.95
C ASN A 11 -4.12 -16.55 -11.04
N ILE A 12 -4.71 -16.13 -9.90
CA ILE A 12 -6.07 -15.60 -9.80
C ILE A 12 -5.98 -14.08 -9.78
N VAL A 13 -6.58 -13.45 -10.78
CA VAL A 13 -6.65 -11.98 -10.91
C VAL A 13 -7.74 -11.45 -9.99
N ILE A 14 -7.46 -10.35 -9.29
CA ILE A 14 -8.43 -9.66 -8.44
C ILE A 14 -8.64 -8.24 -8.97
N ASP A 15 -9.86 -7.96 -9.39
CA ASP A 15 -10.28 -6.61 -9.79
C ASP A 15 -11.12 -5.95 -8.70
N ALA A 16 -11.03 -4.62 -8.59
CA ALA A 16 -11.77 -3.84 -7.62
C ALA A 16 -12.48 -2.66 -8.28
N CYS A 17 -13.80 -2.62 -8.13
CA CYS A 17 -14.65 -1.51 -8.49
C CYS A 17 -15.04 -0.75 -7.21
N VAL A 18 -14.61 0.50 -7.09
CA VAL A 18 -14.78 1.32 -5.88
C VAL A 18 -15.77 2.45 -6.14
N LEU A 19 -16.78 2.61 -5.29
CA LEU A 19 -17.84 3.61 -5.50
C LEU A 19 -17.57 4.96 -4.81
N GLU A 20 -17.01 4.95 -3.60
CA GLU A 20 -16.89 6.18 -2.79
C GLU A 20 -15.44 6.51 -2.43
N LYS A 21 -14.84 5.70 -1.54
CA LYS A 21 -13.54 5.98 -0.94
C LYS A 21 -12.49 5.05 -1.47
N ASP A 22 -11.37 5.65 -1.88
CA ASP A 22 -10.22 4.89 -2.32
C ASP A 22 -9.63 4.05 -1.19
N SER A 23 -9.12 2.88 -1.56
CA SER A 23 -8.43 1.98 -0.64
C SER A 23 -7.06 1.63 -1.20
N GLY A 24 -6.01 2.16 -0.59
CA GLY A 24 -4.62 1.84 -0.98
C GLY A 24 -4.32 0.34 -0.87
N LEU A 25 -4.95 -0.36 0.07
CA LEU A 25 -4.81 -1.82 0.20
C LEU A 25 -5.39 -2.57 -1.01
N LEU A 26 -6.54 -2.12 -1.53
CA LEU A 26 -7.14 -2.72 -2.73
C LEU A 26 -6.36 -2.35 -3.98
N GLN A 27 -5.84 -1.13 -4.07
CA GLN A 27 -4.95 -0.71 -5.18
C GLN A 27 -3.71 -1.61 -5.25
N GLN A 28 -3.04 -1.84 -4.11
CA GLN A 28 -1.93 -2.78 -4.00
C GLN A 28 -2.36 -4.21 -4.34
N GLY A 29 -3.53 -4.64 -3.87
CA GLY A 29 -4.05 -5.99 -4.15
C GLY A 29 -4.29 -6.26 -5.64
N CYS A 30 -4.90 -5.29 -6.35
CA CYS A 30 -5.09 -5.37 -7.79
C CYS A 30 -3.75 -5.38 -8.52
N ASP A 31 -2.81 -4.49 -8.16
CA ASP A 31 -1.49 -4.42 -8.80
C ASP A 31 -0.69 -5.73 -8.62
N ILE A 32 -0.66 -6.29 -7.40
CA ILE A 32 0.02 -7.57 -7.11
C ILE A 32 -0.55 -8.73 -7.93
N THR A 33 -1.86 -8.76 -8.14
CA THR A 33 -2.53 -9.83 -8.90
C THR A 33 -2.59 -9.56 -10.40
N GLY A 34 -2.16 -8.38 -10.86
CA GLY A 34 -2.30 -7.94 -12.25
C GLY A 34 -3.74 -7.66 -12.67
N GLY A 35 -4.60 -7.31 -11.72
CA GLY A 35 -6.00 -6.91 -11.95
C GLY A 35 -6.18 -5.40 -12.08
N GLN A 36 -7.43 -4.99 -12.29
CA GLN A 36 -7.83 -3.61 -12.49
C GLN A 36 -8.42 -3.02 -11.21
N TYR A 37 -7.90 -1.87 -10.81
CA TYR A 37 -8.54 -1.01 -9.82
C TYR A 37 -9.19 0.17 -10.54
N LEU A 38 -10.49 0.39 -10.32
CA LEU A 38 -11.20 1.54 -10.85
C LEU A 38 -12.13 2.13 -9.79
N LYS A 39 -12.00 3.45 -9.61
CA LYS A 39 -13.00 4.23 -8.90
C LYS A 39 -14.04 4.76 -9.87
N VAL A 40 -15.31 4.46 -9.61
CA VAL A 40 -16.44 4.90 -10.43
C VAL A 40 -16.67 6.39 -10.22
N ALA A 41 -16.62 7.16 -11.31
CA ALA A 41 -16.87 8.60 -11.28
C ALA A 41 -18.36 8.93 -11.09
N ASN A 42 -19.24 8.13 -11.73
CA ASN A 42 -20.70 8.26 -11.63
C ASN A 42 -21.32 6.90 -11.29
N VAL A 43 -21.90 6.78 -10.09
CA VAL A 43 -22.49 5.53 -9.58
C VAL A 43 -23.65 5.05 -10.46
N ALA A 44 -24.38 5.94 -11.14
CA ALA A 44 -25.43 5.55 -12.08
C ALA A 44 -24.88 4.78 -13.29
N ALA A 45 -23.61 5.02 -13.67
CA ALA A 45 -22.93 4.33 -14.76
C ALA A 45 -22.21 3.04 -14.32
N THR A 46 -22.41 2.57 -13.08
CA THR A 46 -21.71 1.38 -12.53
C THR A 46 -21.88 0.16 -13.43
N LEU A 47 -23.07 -0.07 -13.98
CA LEU A 47 -23.32 -1.20 -14.88
C LEU A 47 -22.43 -1.16 -16.12
N GLN A 48 -22.24 0.03 -16.71
CA GLN A 48 -21.36 0.20 -17.87
C GLN A 48 -19.91 -0.16 -17.53
N TYR A 49 -19.41 0.30 -16.38
CA TYR A 49 -18.07 -0.07 -15.92
C TYR A 49 -17.93 -1.57 -15.69
N LEU A 50 -18.90 -2.21 -15.03
CA LEU A 50 -18.90 -3.65 -14.79
C LEU A 50 -18.84 -4.45 -16.09
N LEU A 51 -19.63 -4.07 -17.09
CA LEU A 51 -19.68 -4.78 -18.38
C LEU A 51 -18.43 -4.56 -19.24
N TRP A 52 -17.88 -3.35 -19.30
CA TRP A 52 -16.79 -3.04 -20.23
C TRP A 52 -15.38 -3.20 -19.64
N VAL A 53 -15.23 -3.03 -18.33
CA VAL A 53 -13.92 -3.07 -17.66
C VAL A 53 -13.71 -4.38 -16.91
N PHE A 54 -14.73 -4.87 -16.22
CA PHE A 54 -14.58 -6.00 -15.28
C PHE A 54 -15.03 -7.36 -15.84
N LEU A 55 -15.93 -7.37 -16.83
CA LEU A 55 -16.42 -8.60 -17.47
C LEU A 55 -15.40 -9.27 -18.42
N PRO A 56 -14.61 -8.54 -19.24
CA PRO A 56 -13.68 -9.17 -20.16
C PRO A 56 -12.62 -10.00 -19.42
N ASP A 57 -12.30 -11.16 -19.98
CA ASP A 57 -11.25 -12.03 -19.48
C ASP A 57 -9.85 -11.44 -19.75
N LYS A 58 -8.83 -12.04 -19.12
CA LYS A 58 -7.45 -11.55 -19.16
C LYS A 58 -6.88 -11.42 -20.58
N GLU A 59 -7.27 -12.30 -21.51
CA GLU A 59 -6.76 -12.23 -22.89
C GLU A 59 -7.49 -11.14 -23.68
N CYS A 60 -8.81 -11.03 -23.56
CA CYS A 60 -9.55 -9.94 -24.20
C CYS A 60 -9.10 -8.54 -23.74
N ARG A 61 -8.72 -8.40 -22.45
CA ARG A 61 -8.22 -7.12 -21.91
C ARG A 61 -7.00 -6.56 -22.65
N LYS A 62 -6.16 -7.41 -23.24
CA LYS A 62 -4.98 -6.97 -24.02
C LYS A 62 -5.36 -6.29 -25.34
N CYS A 63 -6.55 -6.60 -25.86
CA CYS A 63 -7.08 -6.04 -27.09
C CYS A 63 -7.96 -4.80 -26.85
N LEU A 64 -8.24 -4.46 -25.58
CA LEU A 64 -9.08 -3.34 -25.20
C LEU A 64 -8.23 -2.17 -24.70
N VAL A 65 -8.66 -0.95 -25.02
CA VAL A 65 -8.09 0.25 -24.42
C VAL A 65 -8.78 0.47 -23.07
N LEU A 66 -8.15 -0.02 -22.01
CA LEU A 66 -8.64 0.13 -20.63
C LEU A 66 -8.15 1.44 -20.00
N PRO A 67 -8.82 1.92 -18.93
CA PRO A 67 -8.34 3.05 -18.16
C PRO A 67 -6.90 2.83 -17.67
N PRO A 68 -6.06 3.87 -17.67
CA PRO A 68 -4.66 3.73 -17.27
C PRO A 68 -4.54 3.26 -15.81
N PRO A 69 -3.49 2.51 -15.48
CA PRO A 69 -3.24 2.05 -14.13
C PRO A 69 -3.02 3.23 -13.19
N VAL A 70 -3.54 3.11 -11.97
CA VAL A 70 -3.40 4.14 -10.93
C VAL A 70 -2.03 4.00 -10.26
N HIS A 71 -1.38 5.13 -9.93
CA HIS A 71 -0.14 5.09 -9.15
C HIS A 71 -0.41 4.54 -7.75
N VAL A 72 0.17 3.38 -7.43
CA VAL A 72 0.00 2.72 -6.14
C VAL A 72 1.11 3.14 -5.17
N ASP A 73 0.74 3.55 -3.97
CA ASP A 73 1.69 3.88 -2.90
C ASP A 73 2.08 2.62 -2.12
N TYR A 74 3.34 2.21 -2.21
CA TYR A 74 3.90 1.02 -1.55
C TYR A 74 4.61 1.31 -0.22
N ARG A 75 4.53 2.54 0.28
CA ARG A 75 5.15 2.89 1.56
C ARG A 75 4.60 2.02 2.69
N ALA A 76 5.48 1.62 3.60
CA ALA A 76 5.08 0.88 4.78
C ALA A 76 4.41 1.81 5.80
N ALA A 77 3.33 1.35 6.43
CA ALA A 77 2.78 1.98 7.61
C ALA A 77 3.57 1.52 8.84
N CYS A 78 4.06 2.48 9.63
CA CYS A 78 4.77 2.16 10.86
C CYS A 78 3.83 1.57 11.92
N PHE A 79 4.31 0.61 12.73
CA PHE A 79 3.50 -0.01 13.80
C PHE A 79 3.25 0.95 14.98
N CYS A 80 4.12 1.95 15.17
CA CYS A 80 4.00 2.99 16.20
C CYS A 80 2.73 3.85 16.01
N HIS A 81 2.59 4.50 14.85
CA HIS A 81 1.57 5.53 14.62
C HIS A 81 0.63 5.22 13.45
N ARG A 82 0.88 4.13 12.71
CA ARG A 82 0.16 3.78 11.46
C ARG A 82 0.31 4.81 10.34
N ASN A 83 1.32 5.67 10.44
CA ASN A 83 1.68 6.61 9.40
C ASN A 83 2.54 5.93 8.33
N LEU A 84 2.32 6.29 7.07
CA LEU A 84 3.17 5.89 5.96
C LEU A 84 4.54 6.56 6.10
N ILE A 85 5.60 5.78 5.98
CA ILE A 85 6.99 6.24 6.08
C ILE A 85 7.82 5.78 4.88
N GLU A 86 8.80 6.59 4.49
CA GLU A 86 9.78 6.25 3.44
C GLU A 86 11.02 5.59 4.02
N ILE A 87 11.46 6.03 5.21
CA ILE A 87 12.61 5.49 5.93
C ILE A 87 12.12 5.07 7.32
N GLY A 88 12.46 3.85 7.73
CA GLY A 88 12.08 3.31 9.03
C GLY A 88 13.11 2.34 9.60
N TYR A 89 12.92 1.98 10.86
CA TYR A 89 13.73 1.00 11.58
C TYR A 89 12.98 -0.34 11.63
N VAL A 90 13.65 -1.43 11.27
CA VAL A 90 13.03 -2.77 11.25
C VAL A 90 13.54 -3.58 12.45
N CYS A 91 12.63 -4.21 13.19
CA CYS A 91 13.01 -5.16 14.23
C CYS A 91 13.60 -6.42 13.59
N SER A 92 14.83 -6.78 13.97
CA SER A 92 15.51 -7.99 13.48
C SER A 92 14.86 -9.31 13.91
N VAL A 93 13.93 -9.28 14.87
CA VAL A 93 13.25 -10.49 15.37
C VAL A 93 11.86 -10.65 14.77
N CYS A 94 11.00 -9.64 14.87
CA CYS A 94 9.60 -9.74 14.43
C CYS A 94 9.30 -9.01 13.12
N LEU A 95 10.30 -8.41 12.47
CA LEU A 95 10.17 -7.64 11.22
C LEU A 95 9.21 -6.44 11.29
N SER A 96 8.77 -6.05 12.49
CA SER A 96 7.95 -4.84 12.68
C SER A 96 8.74 -3.59 12.30
N ILE A 97 8.07 -2.66 11.61
CA ILE A 97 8.64 -1.42 11.08
C ILE A 97 8.25 -0.22 11.96
N PHE A 98 9.22 0.61 12.32
CA PHE A 98 9.05 1.76 13.20
C PHE A 98 9.50 3.06 12.55
N CYS A 99 8.79 4.13 12.88
CA CYS A 99 9.01 5.50 12.45
C CYS A 99 10.21 6.18 13.14
N THR A 100 10.53 5.75 14.35
CA THR A 100 11.59 6.31 15.21
C THR A 100 12.38 5.18 15.82
N PHE A 101 13.66 5.45 16.07
CA PHE A 101 14.51 4.50 16.77
C PHE A 101 14.02 4.27 18.21
N SER A 102 14.00 3.01 18.63
CA SER A 102 13.73 2.59 20.01
C SER A 102 14.65 1.42 20.36
N PRO A 103 15.29 1.41 21.54
CA PRO A 103 16.15 0.31 21.97
C PRO A 103 15.37 -0.97 22.33
N ILE A 104 14.04 -0.86 22.48
CA ILE A 104 13.15 -1.98 22.77
C ILE A 104 12.05 -2.00 21.71
N CYS A 105 11.78 -3.18 21.14
CA CYS A 105 10.69 -3.37 20.19
C CYS A 105 9.33 -3.32 20.92
N SER A 106 8.44 -2.40 20.58
CA SER A 106 7.11 -2.32 21.20
C SER A 106 6.19 -3.50 20.85
N THR A 107 6.49 -4.24 19.78
CA THR A 107 5.67 -5.39 19.33
C THR A 107 6.05 -6.68 20.03
N CYS A 108 7.35 -7.04 20.05
CA CYS A 108 7.83 -8.32 20.58
C CYS A 108 8.65 -8.18 21.88
N GLN A 109 8.78 -6.97 22.42
CA GLN A 109 9.50 -6.65 23.66
C GLN A 109 10.99 -7.04 23.70
N THR A 110 11.57 -7.37 22.54
CA THR A 110 13.00 -7.65 22.43
C THR A 110 13.80 -6.37 22.67
N ALA A 111 14.75 -6.42 23.61
CA ALA A 111 15.77 -5.40 23.80
C ALA A 111 16.92 -5.63 22.83
N PHE A 112 17.25 -4.61 22.04
CA PHE A 112 18.32 -4.69 21.05
C PHE A 112 19.67 -4.45 21.73
N LYS A 113 20.63 -5.37 21.53
CA LYS A 113 22.02 -5.20 21.99
C LYS A 113 22.80 -4.44 20.93
N PHE A 114 23.18 -3.20 21.21
CA PHE A 114 24.00 -2.38 20.30
C PHE A 114 25.45 -2.38 20.78
N THR A 115 26.37 -2.81 19.92
CA THR A 115 27.82 -2.83 20.19
C THR A 115 28.56 -1.62 19.59
N GLY A 116 27.84 -0.57 19.19
CA GLY A 116 28.39 0.65 18.57
C GLY A 116 27.65 1.93 18.96
N PRO A 117 28.11 3.10 18.48
CA PRO A 117 27.48 4.38 18.81
C PRO A 117 26.03 4.40 18.33
N ILE A 118 25.12 4.76 19.24
CA ILE A 118 23.69 4.85 18.99
C ILE A 118 23.48 5.81 17.81
N PRO A 119 22.73 5.42 16.76
CA PRO A 119 22.43 6.32 15.66
C PRO A 119 21.81 7.60 16.23
N PRO A 120 22.27 8.81 15.82
CA PRO A 120 21.71 10.04 16.35
C PRO A 120 20.19 9.99 16.15
N LEU A 121 19.45 10.09 17.25
CA LEU A 121 18.00 10.19 17.25
C LEU A 121 17.65 11.31 16.27
N LEU A 122 17.17 10.95 15.08
CA LEU A 122 16.79 11.89 14.04
C LEU A 122 15.67 12.76 14.63
N LYS A 123 16.06 13.92 15.17
CA LYS A 123 15.11 14.92 15.66
C LYS A 123 14.15 15.21 14.53
N ALA A 124 12.85 15.10 14.81
CA ALA A 124 11.78 15.31 13.86
C ALA A 124 12.05 16.57 13.02
N LYS A 125 12.19 16.43 11.70
CA LYS A 125 12.25 17.57 10.79
C LYS A 125 10.91 18.31 10.93
N LYS A 126 10.92 19.50 11.56
CA LYS A 126 9.79 20.43 11.55
C LYS A 126 9.41 20.69 10.09
N LYS A 127 8.22 20.25 9.69
CA LYS A 127 7.62 20.56 8.38
C LYS A 127 7.43 22.08 8.33
N LYS A 128 8.26 22.80 7.57
CA LYS A 128 8.03 24.24 7.31
C LYS A 128 6.69 24.35 6.58
N GLN A 129 5.69 24.94 7.23
CA GLN A 129 4.49 25.42 6.54
C GLN A 129 4.96 26.45 5.50
N LYS A 130 4.73 26.17 4.22
CA LYS A 130 4.80 27.21 3.19
C LYS A 130 3.61 28.14 3.46
N LEU A 131 3.88 29.30 4.02
CA LEU A 131 2.95 30.43 3.99
C LEU A 131 2.86 30.84 2.52
N GLY A 132 1.70 30.61 1.92
CA GLY A 132 1.38 31.13 0.59
C GLY A 132 1.15 32.64 0.68
N LEU A 133 1.91 33.39 -0.11
CA LEU A 133 1.48 34.65 -0.70
C LEU A 133 0.86 34.32 -2.07
#